data_AF-A0A066XN56-F1
#
_entry.id   AF-A0A066XN56-F1
#
_cell.length_a   1.000
_cell.length_b   1.000
_cell.length_c   1.000
_cell.angle_alpha   90.00
_cell.angle_beta   90.00
_cell.angle_gamma   90.00
#
_symmetry.space_group_name_H-M   'P 1'
#
loop_
_entity.id
_entity.type
_entity.pdbx_description
1 polymer ?
#
loop_
_entity_poly.entity_id
_entity_poly.type
_entity_poly.pdbx_seq_one_letter_code
_entity_poly.pdbx_strand_id
1 'polypeptide(L)'
;MNKADLTWGHGDRACMGKNIARCEMYKLVATLYSLFDIRPVDPNKKWKIKETVLAKQEGVEATIRLRSGASLQQVEQNIKNAQPDA
;
A
#
# COMPACT_ATOMS: atom_id res chain seq x y z
N MET A 1 10.61 7.54 -12.29
CA MET A 1 9.45 7.05 -13.08
C MET A 1 9.82 7.12 -14.55
N ASN A 2 9.38 6.16 -15.35
CA ASN A 2 9.56 6.22 -16.80
C ASN A 2 8.81 7.43 -17.36
N LYS A 3 9.38 8.10 -18.38
CA LYS A 3 8.77 9.27 -19.04
C LYS A 3 7.39 8.98 -19.66
N ALA A 4 7.09 7.69 -19.91
CA ALA A 4 5.86 7.24 -20.54
C ALA A 4 4.82 6.64 -19.56
N ASP A 5 4.96 6.85 -18.25
CA ASP A 5 3.95 6.39 -17.28
C ASP A 5 2.72 7.31 -17.27
N LEU A 6 1.57 6.75 -17.68
CA LEU A 6 0.29 7.44 -17.77
C LEU A 6 -0.69 7.07 -16.65
N THR A 7 -0.25 6.39 -15.59
CA THR A 7 -1.10 5.98 -14.45
C THR A 7 -1.88 7.15 -13.84
N TRP A 8 -1.30 8.36 -13.87
CA TRP A 8 -1.90 9.59 -13.34
C TRP A 8 -2.32 10.59 -14.43
N GLY A 9 -2.31 10.18 -15.71
CA GLY A 9 -2.49 11.07 -16.85
C GLY A 9 -1.31 12.03 -17.11
N HIS A 10 -1.46 12.88 -18.12
CA HIS A 10 -0.46 13.87 -18.54
C HIS A 10 -1.15 15.20 -18.94
N GLY A 11 -0.39 16.31 -18.97
CA GLY A 11 -0.89 17.64 -19.36
C GLY A 11 -1.86 18.25 -18.34
N ASP A 12 -2.74 19.13 -18.82
CA ASP A 12 -3.62 19.98 -18.01
C ASP A 12 -4.68 19.21 -17.19
N ARG A 13 -4.94 17.96 -17.58
CA ARG A 13 -5.89 17.06 -16.90
C ARG A 13 -5.20 15.95 -16.12
N ALA A 14 -3.87 16.01 -15.95
CA ALA A 14 -3.16 15.09 -15.07
C ALA A 14 -3.71 15.18 -13.64
N CYS A 15 -3.73 14.04 -12.95
CA CYS A 15 -4.22 13.98 -11.58
C CYS A 15 -3.41 14.91 -10.67
N MET A 16 -4.06 15.93 -10.12
CA MET A 16 -3.46 16.86 -9.16
C MET A 16 -3.07 16.14 -7.86
N GLY A 17 -3.82 15.10 -7.47
CA GLY A 17 -3.59 14.29 -6.28
C GLY A 17 -2.43 13.29 -6.37
N LYS A 18 -1.74 13.17 -7.53
CA LYS A 18 -0.69 12.17 -7.75
C LYS A 18 0.44 12.20 -6.71
N ASN A 19 0.76 13.38 -6.17
CA ASN A 19 1.82 13.51 -5.17
C ASN A 19 1.33 13.08 -3.77
N ILE A 20 0.08 13.40 -3.40
CA ILE A 20 -0.53 12.95 -2.15
C ILE A 20 -0.64 11.43 -2.15
N ALA A 21 -1.20 10.85 -3.21
CA ALA A 21 -1.31 9.40 -3.35
C ALA A 21 0.07 8.70 -3.30
N ARG A 22 1.12 9.31 -3.87
CA ARG A 22 2.50 8.78 -3.72
C ARG A 22 2.97 8.79 -2.28
N CYS A 23 2.79 9.89 -1.57
CA CYS A 23 3.15 9.98 -0.15
C CYS A 23 2.41 8.93 0.68
N GLU A 24 1.12 8.71 0.40
CA GLU A 24 0.32 7.68 1.06
C GLU A 24 0.82 6.28 0.74
N MET A 25 1.02 5.96 -0.54
CA MET A 25 1.54 4.65 -0.95
C MET A 25 2.91 4.36 -0.34
N TYR A 26 3.83 5.33 -0.33
CA TYR A 26 5.16 5.12 0.26
C TYR A 26 5.09 4.87 1.76
N LYS A 27 4.29 5.65 2.50
CA LYS A 27 4.11 5.43 3.93
C LYS A 27 3.45 4.08 4.20
N LEU A 28 2.37 3.76 3.48
CA LEU A 28 1.65 2.51 3.63
C LEU A 28 2.56 1.30 3.36
N VAL A 29 3.23 1.27 2.22
CA VAL A 29 4.09 0.14 1.84
C VAL A 29 5.27 -0.01 2.80
N ALA A 30 5.92 1.10 3.20
CA ALA A 30 7.01 1.06 4.16
C ALA A 30 6.55 0.55 5.54
N THR A 31 5.40 1.00 6.02
CA THR A 31 4.82 0.56 7.30
C THR A 31 4.46 -0.93 7.25
N LEU A 32 3.76 -1.37 6.20
CA LEU A 32 3.38 -2.77 6.04
C LEU A 32 4.61 -3.69 6.00
N TYR A 33 5.63 -3.31 5.22
CA TYR A 33 6.85 -4.09 5.08
C TYR A 33 7.67 -4.16 6.38
N SER A 34 7.72 -3.06 7.13
CA SER A 34 8.45 -2.98 8.40
C SER A 34 7.80 -3.80 9.50
N LEU A 35 6.46 -3.76 9.59
CA LEU A 35 5.74 -4.38 10.71
C LEU A 35 5.35 -5.83 10.45
N PHE A 36 5.08 -6.20 9.20
CA PHE A 36 4.50 -7.49 8.88
C PHE A 36 5.38 -8.34 7.97
N ASP A 37 5.34 -9.65 8.21
CA ASP A 37 5.71 -10.68 7.25
C ASP A 37 4.44 -11.09 6.50
N ILE A 38 4.28 -10.55 5.29
CA ILE A 38 3.13 -10.79 4.41
C ILE A 38 3.56 -11.80 3.36
N ARG A 39 2.86 -12.93 3.29
CA ARG A 39 3.14 -14.00 2.32
C ARG A 39 1.88 -14.39 1.56
N PRO A 40 1.93 -14.54 0.22
CA PRO A 40 0.84 -15.13 -0.54
C PRO A 40 0.48 -16.51 0.01
N VAL A 41 -0.82 -16.82 0.10
CA VAL A 41 -1.27 -18.17 0.48
C VAL A 41 -0.80 -19.21 -0.54
N ASP A 42 -0.88 -18.88 -1.82
CA ASP A 42 -0.35 -19.68 -2.92
C ASP A 42 0.49 -18.79 -3.86
N PRO A 43 1.83 -18.90 -3.82
CA PRO A 43 2.73 -18.14 -4.69
C PRO A 43 2.57 -18.45 -6.18
N ASN A 44 2.02 -19.61 -6.55
CA ASN A 44 1.88 -20.05 -7.93
C ASN A 44 0.50 -19.69 -8.53
N LYS A 45 -0.43 -19.22 -7.70
CA LYS A 45 -1.77 -18.82 -8.14
C LYS A 45 -1.67 -17.65 -9.12
N LYS A 46 -2.19 -17.84 -10.34
CA LYS A 46 -2.26 -16.77 -11.33
C LYS A 46 -3.24 -15.68 -10.87
N TRP A 47 -2.82 -14.43 -11.02
CA TRP A 47 -3.62 -13.28 -10.67
C TRP A 47 -4.73 -13.10 -11.69
N LYS A 48 -5.94 -12.80 -11.22
CA LYS A 48 -7.05 -12.39 -12.06
C LYS A 48 -7.24 -10.89 -11.91
N ILE A 49 -7.30 -10.17 -13.02
CA ILE A 49 -7.59 -8.75 -13.04
C ILE A 49 -8.98 -8.58 -13.62
N LYS A 50 -9.84 -7.87 -12.89
CA LYS A 50 -11.13 -7.41 -13.36
C LYS A 50 -11.01 -5.96 -13.78
N GLU A 51 -11.18 -5.73 -15.07
CA GLU A 51 -11.20 -4.40 -15.65
C GLU A 51 -12.57 -3.76 -15.40
N THR A 52 -12.57 -2.63 -14.70
CA THR A 52 -13.75 -1.78 -14.49
C THR A 52 -13.34 -0.34 -14.80
N VAL A 53 -13.82 0.65 -14.04
CA VAL A 53 -13.24 2.00 -14.07
C VAL A 53 -11.76 1.99 -13.64
N LEU A 54 -11.37 1.01 -12.80
CA LEU A 54 -10.00 0.73 -12.41
C LEU A 54 -9.67 -0.76 -12.65
N ALA A 55 -8.40 -1.08 -12.87
CA ALA A 55 -7.91 -2.46 -12.88
C ALA A 55 -7.84 -2.98 -11.45
N LYS A 56 -8.74 -3.91 -11.09
CA LYS A 56 -8.82 -4.49 -9.74
C LYS A 56 -8.33 -5.92 -9.76
N GLN A 57 -7.44 -6.28 -8.84
CA GLN A 57 -7.04 -7.68 -8.64
C GLN A 57 -8.12 -8.43 -7.86
N GLU A 58 -8.40 -9.68 -8.24
CA GLU A 58 -9.32 -10.57 -7.55
C GLU A 58 -8.59 -11.80 -6.99
N GLY A 59 -9.06 -12.28 -5.83
CA GLY A 59 -8.58 -13.53 -5.24
C GLY A 59 -7.15 -13.48 -4.68
N VAL A 60 -6.68 -12.29 -4.28
CA VAL A 60 -5.38 -12.08 -3.63
C VAL A 60 -5.50 -12.44 -2.15
N GLU A 61 -5.08 -13.66 -1.81
CA GLU A 61 -5.10 -14.17 -0.45
C GLU A 61 -3.67 -14.16 0.11
N ALA A 62 -3.51 -13.60 1.31
CA ALA A 62 -2.22 -13.50 1.97
C ALA A 62 -2.33 -13.87 3.46
N THR A 63 -1.32 -14.56 3.97
CA THR A 63 -1.12 -14.70 5.41
C THR A 63 -0.30 -13.52 5.92
N ILE A 64 -0.73 -12.93 7.03
CA ILE A 64 -0.09 -11.78 7.65
C ILE A 64 0.36 -12.18 9.05
N ARG A 65 1.63 -11.95 9.38
CA ARG A 65 2.19 -12.14 10.72
C ARG A 65 3.00 -10.91 11.11
N LEU A 66 3.14 -10.63 12.40
CA LEU A 66 4.10 -9.62 12.85
C LEU A 66 5.52 -10.10 12.57
N ARG A 67 6.36 -9.19 12.08
CA ARG A 67 7.78 -9.45 11.84
C ARG A 67 8.51 -9.59 13.19
N SER A 68 9.54 -10.43 13.23
CA SER A 68 10.41 -10.57 14.40
C SER A 68 11.00 -9.21 14.80
N GLY A 69 10.65 -8.71 15.98
CA GLY A 69 11.05 -7.39 16.49
C GLY A 69 9.97 -6.30 16.39
N ALA A 70 8.84 -6.55 15.71
CA ALA A 70 7.68 -5.68 15.75
C ALA A 70 6.72 -6.11 16.87
N SER A 71 6.33 -5.17 17.73
CA SER A 71 5.35 -5.38 18.81
C SER A 71 4.09 -4.55 18.56
N LEU A 72 2.91 -5.14 18.82
CA LEU A 72 1.63 -4.42 18.74
C LEU A 72 1.60 -3.22 19.69
N GLN A 73 2.17 -3.38 20.89
CA GLN A 73 2.23 -2.31 21.90
C GLN A 73 3.01 -1.10 21.38
N GLN A 74 4.08 -1.34 20.61
CA GLN A 74 4.87 -0.27 20.02
C GLN A 74 4.10 0.47 18.92
N VAL A 75 3.31 -0.25 18.12
CA VAL A 75 2.45 0.36 17.09
C VAL A 75 1.34 1.19 17.74
N GLU A 76 0.68 0.66 18.76
CA GLU A 76 -0.34 1.39 19.52
C GLU A 76 0.23 2.66 20.15
N GLN A 77 1.44 2.59 20.72
CA GLN A 77 2.10 3.77 21.28
C GLN A 77 2.43 4.81 20.21
N ASN A 78 2.91 4.38 19.04
CA ASN A 78 3.20 5.29 17.93
C ASN A 78 1.93 6.00 17.42
N ILE A 79 0.79 5.30 17.38
CA ILE A 79 -0.50 5.91 17.00
C ILE A 79 -0.93 6.96 18.03
N LYS A 80 -0.84 6.63 19.33
CA LYS A 80 -1.16 7.58 20.40
C LYS A 80 -0.29 8.83 20.36
N ASN A 81 1.01 8.65 20.08
CA ASN A 81 1.95 9.77 19.97
C ASN A 81 1.80 10.59 18.69
N ALA A 82 1.19 10.02 17.64
CA ALA A 82 1.02 10.66 16.34
C ALA A 82 -0.29 11.46 16.23
N GLN A 83 -1.25 11.29 17.15
CA GLN A 83 -2.34 12.24 17.30
C GLN A 83 -1.75 13.53 17.88
N PRO A 84 -1.69 14.64 17.12
CA PRO A 84 -1.52 15.93 17.75
C PRO A 84 -2.75 16.15 18.62
N ASP A 85 -2.51 16.66 19.83
CA ASP A 85 -3.55 17.18 20.71
C ASP A 85 -4.51 18.04 19.86
N ALA A 86 -5.80 17.69 19.90
CA ALA A 86 -6.85 18.35 19.14
C ALA A 86 -6.89 19.87 19.39
#